data_AF-R5BV55-F1
#
_entry.id   AF-R5BV55-F1
#
_cell.length_a   1.000
_cell.length_b   1.000
_cell.length_c   1.000
_cell.angle_alpha   90.00
_cell.angle_beta   90.00
_cell.angle_gamma   90.00
#
_symmetry.space_group_name_H-M   'P 1'
#
loop_
_entity.id
_entity.type
_entity.pdbx_description
1 polymer ?
#
loop_
_entity_poly.entity_id
_entity_poly.type
_entity_poly.pdbx_seq_one_letter_code
_entity_poly.pdbx_strand_id
1 'polypeptide(L)'
;MIINKYTKHSIFSLPQIFYDTFTKYDLKNSEFVNMYTSDMNNPLLSNHIFLVFHNTKTYLIERLKKHRLYYCDYTLTIDRINYRVFAFNKAYSIHSIVNKIDLGLYERLGYQAKLQILNFWNISVDSKVHEYLFNPLAKVTKPVGESISLQDLKYRKAPTAKTEGALL
;
A
#
# COMPACT_ATOMS: atom_id res chain seq x y z
N MET A 1 -6.99 13.18 3.43
CA MET A 1 -6.29 13.13 2.13
C MET A 1 -5.46 11.85 2.04
N ILE A 2 -5.48 11.13 0.91
CA ILE A 2 -4.86 9.80 0.78
C ILE A 2 -3.35 9.79 1.06
N ILE A 3 -2.66 10.88 0.68
CA ILE A 3 -1.22 11.11 0.91
C ILE A 3 -0.84 11.05 2.39
N ASN A 4 -1.72 11.46 3.30
CA ASN A 4 -1.44 11.42 4.74
C ASN A 4 -1.72 10.03 5.34
N LYS A 5 -2.46 9.18 4.62
CA LYS A 5 -2.90 7.86 5.08
C LYS A 5 -2.04 6.73 4.52
N TYR A 6 -1.47 6.84 3.34
CA TYR A 6 -0.83 5.70 2.70
C TYR A 6 0.59 6.05 2.25
N THR A 7 1.48 5.05 2.31
CA THR A 7 2.84 5.17 1.75
C THR A 7 2.79 5.50 0.26
N LYS A 8 3.88 6.03 -0.29
CA LYS A 8 3.98 6.25 -1.74
C LYS A 8 3.73 4.95 -2.53
N HIS A 9 4.20 3.80 -2.06
CA HIS A 9 3.97 2.52 -2.75
C HIS A 9 2.52 2.08 -2.70
N SER A 10 1.84 2.29 -1.58
CA SER A 10 0.39 2.10 -1.49
C SER A 10 -0.34 2.97 -2.50
N ILE A 11 0.02 4.25 -2.63
CA ILE A 11 -0.68 5.17 -3.52
C ILE A 11 -0.37 4.86 -4.98
N PHE A 12 0.90 4.69 -5.33
CA PHE A 12 1.34 4.69 -6.73
C PHE A 12 1.64 3.29 -7.26
N SER A 13 2.27 2.40 -6.49
CA SER A 13 2.66 1.07 -6.97
C SER A 13 1.51 0.06 -6.89
N LEU A 14 0.74 0.08 -5.79
CA LEU A 14 -0.37 -0.87 -5.55
C LEU A 14 -1.36 -0.92 -6.71
N PRO A 15 -1.86 0.22 -7.25
CA PRO A 15 -2.83 0.19 -8.34
C PRO A 15 -2.25 -0.31 -9.65
N GLN A 16 -0.93 -0.23 -9.84
CA GLN A 16 -0.27 -0.72 -11.06
C GLN A 16 -0.02 -2.22 -11.00
N ILE A 17 0.27 -2.76 -9.80
CA ILE A 17 0.66 -4.16 -9.63
C ILE A 17 -0.58 -5.06 -9.44
N PHE A 18 -1.59 -4.56 -8.73
CA PHE A 18 -2.73 -5.36 -8.28
C PHE A 18 -4.08 -4.89 -8.84
N TYR A 19 -4.08 -4.08 -9.91
CA TYR A 19 -5.29 -3.53 -10.53
C TYR A 19 -6.37 -4.59 -10.76
N ASP A 20 -5.97 -5.74 -11.29
CA ASP A 20 -6.87 -6.84 -11.65
C ASP A 20 -7.12 -7.83 -10.51
N THR A 21 -6.52 -7.63 -9.33
CA THR A 21 -6.60 -8.56 -8.20
C THR A 21 -7.71 -8.19 -7.22
N PHE A 22 -7.83 -6.90 -6.91
CA PHE A 22 -8.78 -6.38 -5.94
C PHE A 22 -9.09 -4.91 -6.20
N THR A 23 -10.18 -4.43 -5.63
CA THR A 23 -10.60 -3.03 -5.71
C THR A 23 -10.29 -2.27 -4.43
N LYS A 24 -10.45 -0.95 -4.45
CA LYS A 24 -10.44 -0.12 -3.24
C LYS A 24 -11.47 -0.55 -2.19
N TYR A 25 -12.61 -1.10 -2.62
CA TYR A 25 -13.63 -1.60 -1.70
C TYR A 25 -13.12 -2.80 -0.90
N ASP A 26 -12.40 -3.71 -1.56
CA ASP A 26 -11.80 -4.87 -0.91
C ASP A 26 -10.73 -4.47 0.12
N LEU A 27 -9.91 -3.45 -0.22
CA LEU A 27 -8.94 -2.87 0.70
C LEU A 27 -9.61 -2.26 1.95
N LYS A 28 -10.73 -1.55 1.76
CA LYS A 28 -11.49 -0.97 2.87
C LYS A 28 -12.06 -2.06 3.77
N ASN A 29 -12.68 -3.09 3.19
CA ASN A 29 -13.31 -4.18 3.92
C ASN A 29 -12.32 -5.09 4.65
N SER A 30 -11.09 -5.17 4.15
CA SER A 30 -10.02 -5.97 4.73
C SER A 30 -9.06 -5.14 5.61
N GLU A 31 -9.42 -3.90 5.91
CA GLU A 31 -8.64 -2.98 6.75
C GLU A 31 -7.17 -2.89 6.32
N PHE A 32 -6.97 -2.62 5.02
CA PHE A 32 -5.65 -2.42 4.45
C PHE A 32 -4.89 -1.28 5.16
N VAL A 33 -3.69 -1.60 5.61
CA VAL A 33 -2.80 -0.70 6.33
C VAL A 33 -1.91 0.04 5.35
N ASN A 34 -1.01 -0.68 4.67
CA ASN A 34 -0.04 -0.12 3.73
C ASN A 34 0.61 -1.23 2.88
N MET A 35 1.25 -0.78 1.79
CA MET A 35 2.20 -1.51 0.97
C MET A 35 3.61 -0.93 1.16
N TYR A 36 4.61 -1.79 1.24
CA TYR A 36 6.02 -1.40 1.24
C TYR A 36 6.88 -2.39 0.45
N THR A 37 8.12 -2.02 0.16
CA THR A 37 9.02 -2.70 -0.79
C THR A 37 10.38 -3.07 -0.18
N SER A 38 10.58 -2.79 1.11
CA SER A 38 11.78 -3.14 1.86
C SER A 38 11.38 -3.48 3.30
N ASP A 39 11.78 -4.67 3.77
CA ASP A 39 11.68 -5.06 5.17
C ASP A 39 13.08 -5.23 5.74
N MET A 40 13.54 -4.28 6.56
CA MET A 40 14.86 -4.35 7.18
C MET A 40 14.98 -5.49 8.19
N ASN A 41 13.86 -5.96 8.75
CA ASN A 41 13.85 -7.03 9.74
C ASN A 41 13.89 -8.42 9.09
N ASN A 42 13.60 -8.50 7.78
CA ASN A 42 13.61 -9.74 7.01
C ASN A 42 14.48 -9.61 5.75
N PRO A 43 15.83 -9.64 5.87
CA PRO A 43 16.74 -9.46 4.75
C PRO A 43 16.55 -10.50 3.63
N LEU A 44 16.12 -11.72 4.00
CA LEU A 44 15.79 -12.80 3.07
C LEU A 44 14.63 -12.44 2.13
N LEU A 45 13.78 -11.48 2.52
CA LEU A 45 12.67 -11.00 1.73
C LEU A 45 12.94 -9.64 1.08
N SER A 46 14.20 -9.21 1.00
CA SER A 46 14.61 -7.93 0.41
C SER A 46 14.13 -7.71 -1.03
N ASN A 47 13.88 -8.78 -1.80
CA ASN A 47 13.34 -8.70 -3.16
C ASN A 47 11.81 -8.94 -3.24
N HIS A 48 11.07 -8.55 -2.21
CA HIS A 48 9.62 -8.71 -2.16
C HIS A 48 8.88 -7.40 -1.97
N ILE A 49 7.59 -7.48 -2.25
CA ILE A 49 6.60 -6.46 -2.00
C ILE A 49 5.67 -6.99 -0.93
N PHE A 50 5.28 -6.14 0.00
CA PHE A 50 4.48 -6.54 1.15
C PHE A 50 3.19 -5.75 1.17
N LEU A 51 2.07 -6.46 1.37
CA LEU A 51 0.78 -5.87 1.67
C LEU A 51 0.40 -6.21 3.12
N VAL A 52 0.07 -5.20 3.90
CA VAL A 52 -0.29 -5.36 5.32
C VAL A 52 -1.77 -5.06 5.52
N PHE A 53 -2.42 -5.95 6.26
CA PHE A 53 -3.83 -5.85 6.61
C PHE A 53 -4.01 -6.10 8.11
N HIS A 54 -4.98 -5.43 8.71
CA HIS A 54 -5.38 -5.68 10.09
C HIS A 54 -6.39 -6.84 10.16
N ASN A 55 -7.44 -6.82 9.34
CA ASN A 55 -8.50 -7.84 9.34
C ASN A 55 -8.86 -8.28 7.92
N THR A 56 -8.03 -9.14 7.32
CA THR A 56 -8.24 -9.60 5.94
C THR A 56 -9.43 -10.55 5.82
N LYS A 57 -10.35 -10.26 4.90
CA LYS A 57 -11.48 -11.15 4.62
C LYS A 57 -11.03 -12.39 3.84
N THR A 58 -11.66 -13.54 4.11
CA THR A 58 -11.33 -14.84 3.49
C THR A 58 -11.28 -14.79 1.97
N TYR A 59 -12.27 -14.15 1.34
CA TYR A 59 -12.32 -14.02 -0.12
C TYR A 59 -11.11 -13.27 -0.69
N LEU A 60 -10.60 -12.25 0.01
CA LEU A 60 -9.44 -11.49 -0.42
C LEU A 60 -8.16 -12.31 -0.23
N ILE A 61 -8.06 -13.07 0.87
CA ILE A 61 -6.94 -13.98 1.13
C ILE A 61 -6.78 -14.96 -0.04
N GLU A 62 -7.88 -15.59 -0.49
CA GLU A 62 -7.85 -16.53 -1.62
C GLU A 62 -7.41 -15.86 -2.92
N ARG A 63 -7.90 -14.65 -3.22
CA ARG A 63 -7.48 -13.90 -4.42
C ARG A 63 -6.00 -13.52 -4.38
N LEU A 64 -5.51 -13.05 -3.22
CA LEU A 64 -4.11 -12.70 -3.04
C LEU A 64 -3.19 -13.92 -3.21
N LYS A 65 -3.58 -15.08 -2.67
CA LYS A 65 -2.82 -16.33 -2.81
C LYS A 65 -2.79 -16.88 -4.23
N LYS A 66 -3.81 -16.57 -5.06
CA LYS A 66 -3.86 -16.91 -6.48
C LYS A 66 -3.08 -15.93 -7.36
N HIS A 67 -2.63 -14.80 -6.83
CA HIS A 67 -1.88 -13.83 -7.61
C HIS A 67 -0.55 -14.45 -8.06
N ARG A 68 -0.20 -14.30 -9.35
CA ARG A 68 1.00 -14.94 -9.95
C ARG A 68 2.33 -14.63 -9.27
N LEU A 69 2.38 -13.54 -8.50
CA LEU A 69 3.59 -13.11 -7.78
C LEU A 69 3.60 -13.56 -6.33
N TYR A 70 2.53 -14.17 -5.83
CA TYR A 70 2.41 -14.56 -4.44
C TYR A 70 3.58 -15.47 -4.04
N TYR A 71 4.18 -15.15 -2.89
CA TYR A 71 5.30 -15.92 -2.34
C TYR A 71 4.88 -16.60 -1.03
N CYS A 72 4.52 -15.81 -0.01
CA CYS A 72 4.04 -16.32 1.27
C CYS A 72 3.15 -15.31 2.01
N ASP A 73 2.51 -15.75 3.08
CA ASP A 73 1.84 -14.89 4.05
C ASP A 73 2.25 -15.26 5.48
N TYR A 74 2.32 -14.26 6.36
CA TYR A 74 2.66 -14.46 7.77
C TYR A 74 1.95 -13.44 8.66
N THR A 75 1.97 -13.68 9.97
CA THR A 75 1.41 -12.77 10.97
C THR A 75 2.53 -12.01 11.68
N LEU A 76 2.30 -10.73 11.91
CA LEU A 76 3.20 -9.79 12.58
C LEU A 76 2.42 -9.16 13.75
N THR A 77 2.98 -9.18 14.94
CA THR A 77 2.37 -8.53 16.10
C THR A 77 3.12 -7.24 16.43
N ILE A 78 2.41 -6.11 16.47
CA ILE A 78 2.95 -4.80 16.86
C ILE A 78 2.01 -4.20 17.89
N ASP A 79 2.54 -3.79 19.05
CA ASP A 79 1.75 -3.20 20.13
C ASP A 79 0.51 -4.04 20.50
N ARG A 80 0.69 -5.38 20.53
CA ARG A 80 -0.36 -6.38 20.80
C ARG A 80 -1.46 -6.49 19.73
N ILE A 81 -1.30 -5.83 18.59
CA ILE A 81 -2.19 -5.94 17.44
C ILE A 81 -1.57 -6.89 16.42
N ASN A 82 -2.36 -7.86 15.94
CA ASN A 82 -1.94 -8.81 14.92
C ASN A 82 -2.27 -8.27 13.52
N TYR A 83 -1.27 -8.29 12.66
CA TYR A 83 -1.37 -7.92 11.25
C TYR A 83 -1.04 -9.12 10.38
N ARG A 84 -1.79 -9.30 9.29
CA ARG A 84 -1.44 -10.26 8.25
C ARG A 84 -0.65 -9.55 7.15
N VAL A 85 0.51 -10.10 6.83
CA VAL A 85 1.41 -9.63 5.78
C VAL A 85 1.43 -10.64 4.64
N PHE A 86 1.22 -10.15 3.42
CA PHE A 86 1.36 -10.94 2.20
C PHE A 86 2.61 -10.48 1.45
N ALA A 87 3.52 -11.40 1.18
CA ALA A 87 4.74 -11.15 0.41
C ALA A 87 4.56 -11.61 -1.05
N PHE A 88 5.02 -10.78 -1.97
CA PHE A 88 4.99 -11.01 -3.41
C PHE A 88 6.37 -10.81 -4.02
N ASN A 89 6.76 -11.68 -4.95
CA ASN A 89 8.01 -11.58 -5.69
C ASN A 89 8.07 -10.26 -6.47
N LYS A 90 9.14 -9.49 -6.28
CA LYS A 90 9.42 -8.26 -7.05
C LYS A 90 10.04 -8.63 -8.40
N ALA A 91 9.21 -9.13 -9.32
CA ALA A 91 9.64 -9.44 -10.69
C ALA A 91 10.23 -8.20 -11.39
N TYR A 92 11.03 -8.42 -12.44
CA TYR A 92 11.72 -7.33 -13.17
C TYR A 92 10.79 -6.21 -13.63
N SER A 93 9.59 -6.56 -14.13
CA SER A 93 8.56 -5.60 -14.55
C SER A 93 8.12 -4.66 -13.42
N ILE A 94 8.14 -5.15 -12.19
CA ILE A 94 7.76 -4.39 -10.99
C ILE A 94 8.93 -3.58 -10.46
N HIS A 95 10.15 -4.07 -10.65
CA HIS A 95 11.36 -3.35 -10.26
C HIS A 95 11.42 -1.96 -10.90
N SER A 96 11.10 -1.87 -12.20
CA SER A 96 11.00 -0.58 -12.91
C SER A 96 9.94 0.35 -12.32
N ILE A 97 8.77 -0.18 -11.96
CA ILE A 97 7.70 0.59 -11.31
C ILE A 97 8.20 1.12 -9.96
N VAL A 98 8.67 0.22 -9.10
CA VAL A 98 9.12 0.56 -7.74
C VAL A 98 10.23 1.61 -7.77
N ASN A 99 11.24 1.47 -8.64
CA ASN A 99 12.33 2.44 -8.72
C ASN A 99 11.87 3.83 -9.14
N LYS A 100 10.93 3.94 -10.10
CA LYS A 100 10.35 5.24 -10.47
C LYS A 100 9.64 5.88 -9.28
N ILE A 101 8.88 5.10 -8.52
CA ILE A 101 8.19 5.58 -7.32
C ILE A 101 9.20 5.97 -6.23
N ASP A 102 10.28 5.20 -6.06
CA ASP A 102 11.33 5.50 -5.08
C ASP A 102 12.06 6.81 -5.36
N LEU A 103 12.30 7.08 -6.64
CA LEU A 103 12.94 8.31 -7.11
C LEU A 103 11.97 9.50 -7.18
N GLY A 104 10.68 9.32 -6.90
CA GLY A 104 9.65 10.36 -7.01
C GLY A 104 9.29 10.76 -8.44
N LEU A 105 9.62 9.91 -9.42
CA LEU A 105 9.43 10.15 -10.86
C LEU A 105 8.01 9.77 -11.32
N TYR A 106 7.00 10.26 -10.59
CA TYR A 106 5.59 9.91 -10.82
C TYR A 106 5.08 10.42 -12.18
N GLU A 107 5.59 11.55 -12.64
CA GLU A 107 5.28 12.15 -13.93
C GLU A 107 5.76 11.29 -15.10
N ARG A 108 6.79 10.45 -14.89
CA ARG A 108 7.37 9.52 -15.89
C ARG A 108 6.67 8.16 -15.95
N LEU A 109 5.60 7.98 -15.19
CA LEU A 109 4.72 6.83 -15.35
C LEU A 109 4.02 6.90 -16.72
N GLY A 110 3.74 5.75 -17.33
CA GLY A 110 2.97 5.72 -18.57
C GLY A 110 1.55 6.23 -18.33
N TYR A 111 0.93 6.82 -19.35
CA TYR A 111 -0.42 7.40 -19.23
C TYR A 111 -1.45 6.40 -18.66
N GLN A 112 -1.43 5.15 -19.13
CA GLN A 112 -2.31 4.09 -18.62
C GLN A 112 -2.09 3.81 -17.13
N ALA A 113 -0.85 3.78 -16.66
CA ALA A 113 -0.55 3.61 -15.24
C ALA A 113 -1.08 4.78 -14.39
N LYS A 114 -0.98 6.01 -14.90
CA LYS A 114 -1.56 7.19 -14.24
C LYS A 114 -3.08 7.05 -14.11
N LEU A 115 -3.76 6.66 -15.18
CA LEU A 115 -5.21 6.42 -15.15
C LEU A 115 -5.60 5.31 -14.17
N GLN A 116 -4.87 4.20 -14.14
CA GLN A 116 -5.10 3.12 -13.17
C GLN A 116 -5.00 3.62 -11.73
N ILE A 117 -3.99 4.44 -11.41
CA ILE A 117 -3.83 5.04 -10.07
C ILE A 117 -5.02 5.93 -9.72
N LEU A 118 -5.41 6.84 -10.64
CA LEU A 118 -6.53 7.75 -10.41
C LEU A 118 -7.84 7.00 -10.21
N ASN A 119 -8.14 6.03 -11.08
CA ASN A 119 -9.37 5.25 -11.06
C ASN A 119 -9.46 4.35 -9.83
N PHE A 120 -8.38 3.63 -9.51
CA PHE A 120 -8.34 2.74 -8.35
C PHE A 120 -8.66 3.48 -7.06
N TRP A 121 -8.07 4.67 -6.89
CA TRP A 121 -8.27 5.47 -5.68
C TRP A 121 -9.48 6.40 -5.73
N ASN A 122 -10.14 6.54 -6.88
CA ASN A 122 -11.17 7.53 -7.16
C ASN A 122 -10.69 8.95 -6.82
N ILE A 123 -9.64 9.39 -7.52
CA ILE A 123 -8.93 10.66 -7.24
C ILE A 123 -9.43 11.77 -8.16
N SER A 124 -9.74 12.93 -7.57
CA SER A 124 -10.09 14.16 -8.30
C SER A 124 -8.87 14.83 -8.94
N VAL A 125 -9.12 15.56 -10.03
CA VAL A 125 -8.14 16.37 -10.78
C VAL A 125 -7.47 17.45 -9.93
N ASP A 126 -8.17 17.99 -8.92
CA ASP A 126 -7.65 19.04 -8.03
C ASP A 126 -6.77 18.48 -6.89
N SER A 127 -6.53 17.17 -6.88
CA SER A 127 -5.74 16.55 -5.82
C SER A 127 -4.23 16.69 -6.06
N LYS A 128 -3.47 16.72 -4.96
CA LYS A 128 -2.00 16.62 -5.02
C LYS A 128 -1.50 15.35 -5.72
N VAL A 129 -2.26 14.24 -5.67
CA VAL A 129 -1.86 13.02 -6.38
C VAL A 129 -1.95 13.22 -7.89
N HIS A 130 -3.01 13.86 -8.36
CA HIS A 130 -3.13 14.24 -9.76
C HIS A 130 -2.02 15.22 -10.16
N GLU A 131 -1.75 16.24 -9.34
CA GLU A 131 -0.64 17.16 -9.57
C GLU A 131 0.70 16.41 -9.71
N TYR A 132 1.03 15.49 -8.80
CA TYR A 132 2.24 14.68 -8.87
C TYR A 132 2.33 13.81 -10.13
N LEU A 133 1.21 13.31 -10.64
CA LEU A 133 1.18 12.46 -11.83
C LEU A 133 1.33 13.26 -13.13
N PHE A 134 0.89 14.52 -13.17
CA PHE A 134 0.77 15.27 -14.43
C PHE A 134 1.58 16.57 -14.49
N ASN A 135 2.04 17.11 -13.37
CA ASN A 135 2.85 18.32 -13.33
C ASN A 135 4.34 17.97 -13.15
N PRO A 136 5.19 18.12 -14.18
CA PRO A 136 6.62 17.82 -14.09
C PRO A 136 7.40 18.77 -13.16
N LEU A 137 6.81 19.91 -12.78
CA LEU A 137 7.39 20.88 -11.86
C LEU A 137 6.95 20.64 -10.41
N ALA A 138 6.04 19.69 -10.16
CA ALA A 138 5.57 19.39 -8.83
C ALA A 138 6.74 18.88 -7.98
N LYS A 139 7.14 19.66 -6.97
CA LYS A 139 8.14 19.24 -6.01
C LYS A 139 7.53 18.18 -5.10
N VAL A 140 7.85 16.93 -5.40
CA VAL A 140 7.69 15.84 -4.43
C VAL A 140 8.79 16.05 -3.40
N THR A 141 8.48 16.67 -2.26
CA THR A 141 9.36 16.55 -1.09
C THR A 141 9.48 15.06 -0.79
N LYS A 142 10.65 14.48 -1.11
CA LYS A 142 10.99 13.11 -0.72
C LYS A 142 10.65 13.00 0.77
N PRO A 143 9.72 12.11 1.19
CA PRO A 143 9.73 11.71 2.58
C PRO A 143 11.12 11.09 2.80
N VAL A 144 11.91 11.71 3.68
CA VAL A 144 13.19 11.17 4.13
C VAL A 144 12.90 9.77 4.66
N GLY A 145 13.32 8.74 3.91
CA GLY A 145 13.19 7.33 4.27
C GLY A 145 11.81 6.88 4.75
N GLU A 146 10.97 6.37 3.85
CA GLU A 146 9.86 5.47 4.28
C GLU A 146 10.42 4.09 4.65
N SER A 147 11.42 4.03 5.53
CA SER A 147 11.47 2.89 6.44
C SER A 147 10.28 3.11 7.36
N ILE A 148 9.19 2.34 7.19
CA ILE A 148 8.28 2.17 8.32
C ILE A 148 9.13 1.42 9.35
N SER A 149 9.78 2.16 10.23
CA SER A 149 10.15 1.60 11.51
C SER A 149 8.84 1.08 12.09
N LEU A 150 8.84 -0.12 12.67
CA LEU A 150 7.67 -0.63 13.40
C LEU A 150 7.15 0.41 14.44
N GLN A 151 7.98 1.39 14.80
CA GLN A 151 7.62 2.54 15.63
C GLN A 151 6.71 3.57 14.95
N ASP A 152 6.70 3.72 13.62
CA ASP A 152 5.83 4.67 12.91
C ASP A 152 4.36 4.20 12.83
N LEU A 153 4.11 2.92 13.08
CA LEU A 153 2.76 2.38 13.29
C LEU A 153 2.18 2.77 14.66
N LYS A 154 3.02 3.19 15.62
CA LYS A 154 2.58 3.65 16.97
C LYS A 154 1.73 4.92 16.93
N TYR A 155 1.85 5.73 15.88
CA TYR A 155 1.22 7.06 15.83
C TYR A 155 -0.13 7.10 15.11
N ARG A 156 -0.63 5.98 14.59
CA ARG A 156 -2.00 5.91 14.06
C ARG A 156 -2.91 5.36 15.14
N LYS A 157 -3.47 6.27 15.94
CA LYS A 157 -4.55 5.97 16.90
C LYS A 157 -5.52 4.98 16.27
N ALA A 158 -5.67 3.82 16.91
CA ALA A 158 -6.73 2.88 16.63
C ALA A 158 -8.07 3.63 16.56
N PRO A 159 -8.97 3.29 15.62
CA PRO A 159 -10.33 3.78 15.69
C PRO A 159 -10.90 3.32 17.03
N THR A 160 -11.22 4.27 17.90
CA THR A 160 -11.91 4.03 19.16
C THR A 160 -13.15 3.20 18.88
N ALA A 161 -13.15 1.96 19.35
CA ALA A 161 -14.35 1.15 19.43
C ALA A 161 -15.36 1.94 20.27
N LYS A 162 -16.51 2.29 19.68
CA LYS A 162 -17.66 2.69 20.47
C LYS A 162 -18.10 1.45 21.24
N THR A 163 -17.76 1.37 22.51
CA THR A 163 -18.47 0.55 23.48
C THR A 163 -19.87 1.13 23.65
N GLU A 164 -20.82 0.62 22.90
CA GLU A 164 -22.22 0.57 23.34
C GLU A 164 -22.44 -0.80 23.98
N GLY A 165 -22.13 -0.88 25.28
CA GLY A 165 -22.91 -1.64 26.24
C GLY A 165 -23.74 -0.60 27.02
N ALA A 166 -24.95 -0.88 27.49
CA ALA A 166 -25.46 -2.15 27.94
C ALA A 166 -26.99 -2.21 27.80
N LEU A 167 -27.48 -3.42 27.51
CA LEU A 167 -28.79 -3.88 27.95
C LEU A 167 -28.85 -3.78 29.49
N LEU A 168 -29.81 -3.00 29.98
CA LEU A 168 -30.75 -3.35 31.06
C LEU A 168 -32.02 -2.52 30.83
#